data_AF-A0A2E0UDW9-F1
#
_entry.id   AF-A0A2E0UDW9-F1
#
_cell.length_a   1.000
_cell.length_b   1.000
_cell.length_c   1.000
_cell.angle_alpha   90.00
_cell.angle_beta   90.00
_cell.angle_gamma   90.00
#
_symmetry.space_group_name_H-M   'P 1'
#
loop_
_entity.id
_entity.type
_entity.pdbx_description
1 polymer ?
#
loop_
_entity_poly.entity_id
_entity_poly.type
_entity_poly.pdbx_seq_one_letter_code
_entity_poly.pdbx_strand_id
1 'polypeptide(L)'
;METLSEKAILDINRWGTIIFFFFVLGSVISEGLLRTASLVFNLSLFAAGCIAFMTAFVRAVRRSRKEVISVGGLYFLSGCAPKNVRRLMMGLLVIQTVVSLTAASLRPYTVVASSVLVPVFGLGLSGLWAANYGKFETR
;
A
#
# COMPACT_ATOMS: atom_id res chain seq x y z
N MET A 1 -1.22 -14.50 -15.57
CA MET A 1 -1.67 -13.81 -14.34
C MET A 1 -2.84 -12.93 -14.73
N GLU A 2 -4.04 -13.31 -14.32
CA GLU A 2 -5.24 -12.49 -14.51
C GLU A 2 -5.03 -11.11 -13.88
N THR A 3 -5.48 -10.06 -14.58
CA THR A 3 -5.45 -8.70 -14.05
C THR A 3 -6.56 -8.54 -13.03
N LEU A 4 -6.20 -8.32 -11.75
CA LEU A 4 -7.17 -8.00 -10.70
C LEU A 4 -7.99 -6.78 -11.10
N SER A 5 -9.32 -6.86 -10.94
CA SER A 5 -10.26 -5.77 -11.20
C SER A 5 -9.91 -4.51 -10.39
N GLU A 6 -10.22 -3.33 -10.95
CA GLU A 6 -10.05 -2.03 -10.28
C GLU A 6 -10.66 -2.02 -8.88
N LYS A 7 -11.92 -2.47 -8.77
CA LYS A 7 -12.64 -2.52 -7.48
C LYS A 7 -11.92 -3.41 -6.47
N ALA A 8 -11.40 -4.55 -6.92
CA ALA A 8 -10.69 -5.48 -6.05
C ALA A 8 -9.42 -4.84 -5.45
N ILE A 9 -8.62 -4.10 -6.24
CA ILE A 9 -7.41 -3.43 -5.72
C ILE A 9 -7.80 -2.36 -4.68
N LEU A 10 -8.84 -1.58 -4.95
CA LEU A 10 -9.35 -0.57 -4.02
C LEU A 10 -9.85 -1.20 -2.71
N ASP A 11 -10.65 -2.25 -2.81
CA ASP A 11 -11.23 -2.94 -1.66
C ASP A 11 -10.15 -3.64 -0.83
N ILE A 12 -9.16 -4.28 -1.47
CA ILE A 12 -8.01 -4.90 -0.80
C ILE A 12 -7.22 -3.84 -0.01
N ASN A 13 -6.94 -2.67 -0.60
CA ASN A 13 -6.24 -1.60 0.11
C ASN A 13 -7.07 -1.10 1.31
N ARG A 14 -8.37 -0.90 1.11
CA ARG A 14 -9.29 -0.42 2.15
C ARG A 14 -9.38 -1.40 3.32
N TRP A 15 -9.70 -2.66 3.04
CA TRP A 15 -9.83 -3.70 4.07
C TRP A 15 -8.49 -3.98 4.75
N GLY A 16 -7.40 -4.06 3.99
CA GLY A 16 -6.06 -4.20 4.55
C GLY A 16 -5.71 -3.08 5.53
N THR A 17 -6.08 -1.83 5.21
CA THR A 17 -5.88 -0.67 6.09
C THR A 17 -6.73 -0.72 7.35
N ILE A 18 -8.01 -1.08 7.21
CA ILE A 18 -8.95 -1.19 8.35
C ILE A 18 -8.46 -2.27 9.33
N ILE A 19 -8.15 -3.46 8.81
CA ILE A 19 -7.69 -4.57 9.63
C ILE A 19 -6.34 -4.22 10.30
N PHE A 20 -5.41 -3.62 9.54
CA PHE A 20 -4.14 -3.12 10.06
C PHE A 20 -4.34 -2.18 11.25
N PHE A 21 -5.23 -1.19 11.11
CA PHE A 21 -5.50 -0.21 12.16
C PHE A 21 -5.91 -0.89 13.48
N PHE A 22 -6.84 -1.84 13.42
CA PHE A 22 -7.30 -2.56 14.62
C PHE A 22 -6.22 -3.46 15.22
N PHE A 23 -5.45 -4.18 14.40
CA PHE A 23 -4.34 -5.01 14.89
C PHE A 23 -3.25 -4.16 15.56
N VAL A 24 -2.90 -3.02 14.97
CA VAL A 24 -1.90 -2.12 15.56
C VAL A 24 -2.41 -1.51 16.86
N LEU A 25 -3.67 -1.06 16.89
CA LEU A 25 -4.27 -0.47 18.08
C LEU A 25 -4.30 -1.49 19.24
N GLY A 26 -4.70 -2.72 18.93
CA GLY A 26 -4.68 -3.82 19.90
C GLY A 26 -3.28 -4.13 20.41
N SER A 27 -2.27 -4.15 19.55
CA SER A 27 -0.88 -4.47 19.94
C SER A 27 -0.17 -3.37 20.73
N VAL A 28 -0.64 -2.12 20.65
CA VAL A 28 -0.17 -1.01 21.50
C VAL A 28 -0.65 -1.16 22.94
N ILE A 29 -1.90 -1.59 23.13
CA ILE A 29 -2.57 -1.69 24.44
C ILE A 29 -2.25 -3.02 25.14
N SER A 30 -2.14 -4.11 24.37
CA SER A 30 -1.99 -5.47 24.90
C SER A 30 -0.66 -6.11 24.51
N GLU A 31 -0.22 -7.08 25.33
CA GLU A 31 0.97 -7.89 25.06
C GLU A 31 0.58 -9.32 24.64
N GLY A 32 1.57 -10.14 24.29
CA GLY A 32 1.33 -11.55 23.96
C GLY A 32 0.77 -11.77 22.55
N LEU A 33 -0.33 -12.53 22.44
CA LEU A 33 -0.85 -13.03 21.16
C LEU A 33 -1.19 -11.92 20.17
N LEU A 34 -1.75 -10.80 20.63
CA LEU A 34 -2.10 -9.66 19.78
C LEU A 34 -0.87 -9.00 19.13
N ARG A 35 0.26 -8.93 19.85
CA ARG A 35 1.53 -8.42 19.30
C ARG A 35 2.07 -9.35 18.21
N THR A 36 2.06 -10.66 18.46
CA THR A 36 2.51 -11.65 17.47
C THR A 36 1.61 -11.64 16.23
N ALA A 37 0.29 -11.62 16.42
CA ALA A 37 -0.67 -11.59 15.31
C ALA A 37 -0.54 -10.29 14.49
N SER A 38 -0.38 -9.14 15.16
CA SER A 38 -0.12 -7.87 14.47
C SER A 38 1.20 -7.91 13.68
N LEU A 39 2.27 -8.47 14.25
CA LEU A 39 3.54 -8.63 13.55
C LEU A 39 3.40 -9.47 12.27
N VAL A 40 2.78 -10.66 12.37
CA VAL A 40 2.56 -11.55 11.23
C VAL A 40 1.72 -10.85 10.15
N PHE A 41 0.70 -10.10 10.55
CA PHE A 41 -0.13 -9.35 9.63
C PHE A 41 0.64 -8.21 8.94
N ASN A 42 1.44 -7.43 9.69
CA ASN A 42 2.27 -6.36 9.14
C ASN A 42 3.27 -6.90 8.10
N LEU A 43 3.93 -8.01 8.40
CA LEU A 43 4.88 -8.66 7.49
C LEU A 43 4.18 -9.21 6.24
N SER A 44 2.96 -9.73 6.38
CA SER A 44 2.15 -10.23 5.27
C SER A 44 1.74 -9.09 4.33
N LEU A 45 1.28 -7.96 4.87
CA LEU A 45 0.98 -6.76 4.09
C LEU A 45 2.23 -6.19 3.42
N PHE A 46 3.35 -6.14 4.13
CA PHE A 46 4.64 -5.70 3.56
C PHE A 46 5.07 -6.58 2.39
N ALA A 47 5.04 -7.91 2.55
CA ALA A 47 5.38 -8.86 1.50
C ALA A 47 4.44 -8.72 0.29
N ALA A 48 3.12 -8.61 0.52
CA ALA A 48 2.15 -8.35 -0.55
C ALA A 48 2.41 -7.01 -1.26
N GLY A 49 2.77 -5.98 -0.50
CA GLY A 49 3.18 -4.67 -1.01
C GLY A 49 4.40 -4.75 -1.93
N CYS A 50 5.45 -5.46 -1.50
CA CYS A 50 6.65 -5.69 -2.30
C CYS A 50 6.33 -6.43 -3.62
N ILE A 51 5.49 -7.47 -3.56
CA ILE A 51 5.05 -8.20 -4.76
C ILE A 51 4.28 -7.29 -5.71
N ALA A 52 3.34 -6.50 -5.18
CA ALA A 52 2.56 -5.54 -5.96
C ALA A 52 3.46 -4.46 -6.58
N PHE A 53 4.41 -3.94 -5.81
CA PHE A 53 5.39 -2.95 -6.24
C PHE A 53 6.26 -3.46 -7.38
N MET A 54 6.81 -4.67 -7.26
CA MET A 54 7.63 -5.30 -8.31
C MET A 54 6.80 -5.60 -9.55
N THR A 55 5.58 -6.10 -9.38
CA THR A 55 4.67 -6.37 -10.50
C THR A 55 4.33 -5.08 -11.25
N ALA A 56 4.05 -4.00 -10.52
CA ALA A 56 3.81 -2.68 -11.08
C ALA A 56 5.01 -2.16 -11.86
N PHE A 57 6.21 -2.28 -11.29
CA PHE A 57 7.45 -1.85 -11.91
C PHE A 57 7.72 -2.59 -13.22
N VAL A 58 7.63 -3.93 -13.23
CA VAL A 58 7.83 -4.74 -14.44
C VAL A 58 6.82 -4.38 -15.54
N ARG A 59 5.55 -4.14 -15.17
CA ARG A 59 4.51 -3.70 -16.13
C ARG A 59 4.79 -2.30 -16.66
N ALA A 60 5.18 -1.37 -15.79
CA ALA A 60 5.53 0.00 -16.16
C ALA A 60 6.74 0.04 -17.11
N VAL A 61 7.80 -0.74 -16.85
CA VAL A 61 8.97 -0.84 -17.75
C VAL A 61 8.59 -1.35 -19.15
N ARG A 62 7.58 -2.23 -19.25
CA ARG A 62 7.09 -2.69 -20.56
C ARG A 62 6.32 -1.59 -21.29
N ARG A 63 5.47 -0.85 -20.57
CA ARG A 63 4.65 0.24 -21.09
C ARG A 63 5.45 1.51 -21.41
N SER A 64 6.55 1.76 -20.70
CA SER A 64 7.41 2.94 -20.89
C SER A 64 8.09 3.02 -22.27
N ARG A 65 8.03 1.92 -23.04
CA ARG A 65 8.41 1.88 -24.45
C ARG A 65 7.48 2.68 -25.36
N LYS A 66 6.24 2.92 -24.92
CA LYS A 66 5.19 3.62 -25.69
C LYS A 66 4.63 4.83 -24.95
N GLU A 67 4.79 4.89 -23.64
CA GLU A 67 4.18 5.88 -22.77
C GLU A 67 5.22 6.58 -21.88
N VAL A 68 4.96 7.82 -21.51
CA VAL A 68 5.79 8.58 -20.56
C VAL A 68 5.30 8.30 -19.14
N ILE A 69 5.96 7.34 -18.48
CA ILE A 69 5.60 6.91 -17.11
C ILE A 69 6.55 7.55 -16.10
N SER A 70 6.03 8.47 -15.30
CA SER A 70 6.75 9.06 -14.17
C SER A 70 6.55 8.23 -12.89
N VAL A 71 7.51 8.30 -11.97
CA VAL A 71 7.40 7.67 -10.64
C VAL A 71 6.20 8.23 -9.86
N GLY A 72 5.95 9.54 -9.99
CA GLY A 72 4.78 10.21 -9.42
C GLY A 72 3.46 9.70 -9.99
N GLY A 73 3.41 9.43 -11.30
CA GLY A 73 2.23 8.83 -11.93
C GLY A 73 2.06 7.36 -11.53
N LEU A 74 3.15 6.60 -11.47
CA LEU A 74 3.10 5.17 -11.15
C LEU A 74 2.69 4.93 -9.69
N TYR A 75 3.37 5.53 -8.72
CA TYR A 75 3.15 5.19 -7.29
C TYR A 75 2.25 6.17 -6.54
N PHE A 76 2.08 7.39 -7.04
CA PHE A 76 1.21 8.41 -6.42
C PHE A 76 -0.01 8.77 -7.27
N LEU A 77 -0.22 8.03 -8.37
CA LEU A 77 -1.38 8.15 -9.26
C LEU A 77 -1.53 9.57 -9.85
N SER A 78 -0.43 10.32 -9.92
CA SER A 78 -0.44 11.71 -10.35
C SER A 78 -0.61 11.81 -11.87
N GLY A 79 -1.65 12.52 -12.30
CA GLY A 79 -1.92 12.75 -13.73
C GLY A 79 -2.47 11.55 -14.50
N CYS A 80 -2.46 10.33 -13.94
CA CYS A 80 -2.85 9.12 -14.66
C CYS A 80 -4.18 8.47 -14.19
N ALA A 81 -4.72 8.90 -13.04
CA ALA A 81 -5.89 8.29 -12.41
C ALA A 81 -7.05 9.29 -12.21
N PRO A 82 -8.31 8.82 -12.18
CA PRO A 82 -9.43 9.63 -11.72
C PRO A 82 -9.19 10.21 -10.33
N LYS A 83 -9.61 11.47 -10.10
CA LYS A 83 -9.37 12.19 -8.84
C LYS A 83 -9.87 11.42 -7.62
N ASN A 84 -11.00 10.72 -7.74
CA ASN A 84 -11.59 9.94 -6.65
C ASN A 84 -10.71 8.74 -6.25
N VAL A 85 -10.19 8.01 -7.23
CA VAL A 85 -9.27 6.88 -7.00
C VAL A 85 -7.98 7.35 -6.35
N ARG A 86 -7.37 8.41 -6.89
CA ARG A 86 -6.15 8.99 -6.32
C ARG A 86 -6.35 9.44 -4.87
N ARG A 87 -7.43 10.18 -4.59
CA ARG A 87 -7.73 10.66 -3.23
C ARG A 87 -7.93 9.50 -2.26
N LEU A 88 -8.64 8.45 -2.69
CA LEU A 88 -8.85 7.26 -1.86
C LEU A 88 -7.53 6.55 -1.55
N MET A 89 -6.76 6.19 -2.58
CA MET A 89 -5.49 5.46 -2.42
C MET A 89 -4.47 6.25 -1.60
N MET A 90 -4.31 7.55 -1.89
CA MET A 90 -3.38 8.41 -1.14
C MET A 90 -3.88 8.71 0.27
N GLY A 91 -5.19 8.85 0.47
CA GLY A 91 -5.79 8.97 1.81
C GLY A 91 -5.52 7.75 2.67
N LEU A 92 -5.69 6.55 2.11
CA LEU A 92 -5.35 5.29 2.81
C LEU A 92 -3.85 5.20 3.11
N LEU A 93 -2.98 5.58 2.17
CA LEU A 93 -1.53 5.60 2.40
C LEU A 93 -1.14 6.56 3.53
N VAL A 94 -1.74 7.76 3.57
CA VAL A 94 -1.54 8.73 4.66
C VAL A 94 -1.98 8.13 5.99
N ILE A 95 -3.16 7.50 6.03
CA ILE A 95 -3.66 6.83 7.24
C ILE A 95 -2.67 5.75 7.69
N GLN A 96 -2.25 4.85 6.79
CA GLN A 96 -1.27 3.79 7.10
C GLN A 96 0.02 4.38 7.69
N THR A 97 0.53 5.46 7.10
CA THR A 97 1.78 6.12 7.51
C THR A 97 1.65 6.80 8.87
N VAL A 98 0.58 7.57 9.09
CA VAL A 98 0.36 8.26 10.37
C VAL A 98 0.14 7.24 11.49
N VAL A 99 -0.68 6.21 11.24
CA VAL A 99 -0.96 5.16 12.23
C VAL A 99 0.29 4.36 12.56
N SER A 100 1.08 3.96 11.57
CA SER A 100 2.29 3.17 11.80
C SER A 100 3.35 3.95 12.58
N LEU A 101 3.62 5.20 12.19
CA LEU A 101 4.58 6.06 12.88
C LEU A 101 4.11 6.32 14.32
N THR A 102 2.83 6.64 14.52
CA THR A 102 2.29 6.87 15.86
C THR A 102 2.43 5.62 16.74
N ALA A 103 2.06 4.43 16.24
CA ALA A 103 2.15 3.19 16.99
C ALA A 103 3.61 2.84 17.35
N ALA A 104 4.53 2.96 16.39
CA ALA A 104 5.95 2.71 16.60
C ALA A 104 6.57 3.68 17.62
N SER A 105 6.15 4.94 17.62
CA SER A 105 6.59 5.94 18.60
C SER A 105 6.05 5.69 20.01
N LEU A 106 4.83 5.15 20.16
CA LEU A 106 4.24 4.84 21.46
C LEU A 106 4.86 3.60 22.14
N ARG A 107 5.38 2.66 21.34
CA ARG A 107 6.00 1.40 21.81
C ARG A 107 7.34 1.15 21.12
N PRO A 108 8.35 2.01 21.33
CA PRO A 108 9.65 1.88 20.69
C PRO A 108 10.34 0.58 21.13
N TYR A 109 11.17 0.02 20.25
CA TYR A 109 11.95 -1.22 20.49
C TYR A 109 11.12 -2.49 20.73
N THR A 110 9.83 -2.46 20.36
CA THR A 110 8.96 -3.65 20.39
C THR A 110 8.55 -4.09 18.98
N VAL A 111 7.93 -5.26 18.87
CA VAL A 111 7.38 -5.76 17.59
C VAL A 111 6.32 -4.84 16.98
N VAL A 112 5.73 -3.92 17.74
CA VAL A 112 4.79 -2.89 17.23
C VAL A 112 5.46 -2.00 16.18
N ALA A 113 6.79 -1.81 16.27
CA ALA A 113 7.57 -1.04 15.30
C ALA A 113 7.56 -1.64 13.88
N SER A 114 7.24 -2.94 13.74
CA SER A 114 7.05 -3.58 12.41
C SER A 114 5.96 -2.91 11.57
N SER A 115 5.03 -2.20 12.20
CA SER A 115 3.96 -1.46 11.51
C SER A 115 4.48 -0.42 10.52
N VAL A 116 5.70 0.11 10.71
CA VAL A 116 6.34 1.08 9.80
C VAL A 116 6.57 0.50 8.39
N LEU A 117 6.52 -0.82 8.23
CA LEU A 117 6.63 -1.48 6.94
C LEU A 117 5.32 -1.44 6.13
N VAL A 118 4.17 -1.29 6.79
CA VAL A 118 2.85 -1.42 6.17
C VAL A 118 2.56 -0.40 5.07
N PRO A 119 3.02 0.87 5.09
CA PRO A 119 2.80 1.81 3.99
C PRO A 119 3.28 1.33 2.61
N VAL A 120 4.22 0.37 2.56
CA VAL A 120 4.65 -0.27 1.29
C VAL A 120 3.50 -1.03 0.63
N PHE A 121 2.55 -1.55 1.40
CA PHE A 121 1.32 -2.16 0.89
C PHE A 121 0.47 -1.16 0.10
N GLY A 122 0.11 -0.02 0.71
CA GLY A 122 -0.70 1.00 0.03
C GLY A 122 0.00 1.59 -1.20
N LEU A 123 1.32 1.80 -1.10
CA LEU A 123 2.13 2.32 -2.20
C LEU A 123 2.29 1.29 -3.34
N GLY A 124 2.52 0.02 -3.00
CA GLY A 124 2.61 -1.09 -3.96
C GLY A 124 1.29 -1.32 -4.72
N LEU A 125 0.15 -1.27 -4.03
CA LEU A 125 -1.16 -1.38 -4.66
C LEU A 125 -1.50 -0.17 -5.54
N SER A 126 -1.06 1.03 -5.14
CA SER A 126 -1.18 2.24 -5.99
C SER A 126 -0.38 2.06 -7.29
N GLY A 127 0.86 1.56 -7.19
CA GLY A 127 1.68 1.15 -8.32
C GLY A 127 0.97 0.14 -9.23
N LEU A 128 0.40 -0.91 -8.63
CA LEU A 128 -0.26 -1.98 -9.37
C LEU A 128 -1.51 -1.47 -10.10
N TRP A 129 -2.29 -0.60 -9.45
CA TRP A 129 -3.43 0.05 -10.07
C TRP A 129 -2.98 0.91 -11.25
N ALA A 130 -1.98 1.77 -11.07
CA ALA A 130 -1.48 2.65 -12.12
C ALA A 130 -0.94 1.86 -13.32
N ALA A 131 -0.21 0.76 -13.07
CA ALA A 131 0.33 -0.10 -14.10
C ALA A 131 -0.77 -0.81 -14.93
N ASN A 132 -1.94 -1.05 -14.35
CA ASN A 132 -3.05 -1.74 -15.03
C ASN A 132 -4.03 -0.79 -15.69
N TYR A 133 -4.35 0.32 -15.02
CA TYR A 133 -5.48 1.20 -15.36
C TYR A 133 -5.09 2.66 -15.55
N GLY A 134 -3.87 3.05 -15.16
CA GLY A 134 -3.39 4.41 -15.32
C GLY A 134 -3.28 4.79 -16.80
N LYS A 135 -3.78 5.98 -17.14
CA LYS A 135 -3.65 6.56 -18.48
C LYS A 135 -2.46 7.50 -18.50
N PHE A 136 -1.42 7.16 -19.26
CA PHE A 136 -0.22 7.96 -19.39
C PHE A 136 -0.17 8.59 -20.78
N GLU A 137 0.56 9.70 -20.90
CA GLU A 137 0.80 10.35 -22.18
C GLU A 137 1.61 9.42 -23.09
N THR A 138 1.30 9.43 -24.38
CA THR A 138 2.07 8.69 -25.39
C THR A 138 3.39 9.41 -25.63
N ARG A 139 4.45 8.64 -25.86
CA ARG A 139 5.78 9.16 -26.19
C ARG A 139 5.90 9.56 -27.65
#